data_AF-A0A3D5S738-F1
#
_entry.id   AF-A0A3D5S738-F1
#
_cell.length_a   1.000
_cell.length_b   1.000
_cell.length_c   1.000
_cell.angle_alpha   90.00
_cell.angle_beta   90.00
_cell.angle_gamma   90.00
#
_symmetry.space_group_name_H-M   'P 1'
#
loop_
_entity.id
_entity.type
_entity.pdbx_description
1 polymer ?
#
loop_
_entity_poly.entity_id
_entity_poly.type
_entity_poly.pdbx_seq_one_letter_code
_entity_poly.pdbx_strand_id
1 'polypeptide(L)' 'MNTFMKTEFDIGDLVRVRLLPRGKFNEGIIASINEDGLGFAEPIVVYYVLLHGSGETIPCIAGELEKI' A
#
# COMPACT_ATOMS: atom_id res chain seq x y z
N MET A 1 -10.55 24.32 5.93
CA MET A 1 -9.22 23.78 6.34
C MET A 1 -9.13 22.40 5.72
N ASN A 2 -8.36 22.23 4.64
CA ASN A 2 -8.13 20.90 4.07
C ASN A 2 -7.06 20.24 4.93
N THR A 3 -7.47 19.34 5.81
CA THR A 3 -6.57 18.41 6.49
C THR A 3 -6.01 17.49 5.40
N PHE A 4 -4.84 17.84 4.85
CA PHE A 4 -4.07 16.89 4.06
C PHE A 4 -3.71 15.77 5.01
N MET A 5 -4.42 14.66 4.86
CA MET A 5 -4.17 13.44 5.59
C MET A 5 -2.73 13.00 5.28
N LYS A 6 -1.90 12.92 6.31
CA LYS A 6 -0.49 12.58 6.15
C LYS A 6 -0.38 11.06 6.02
N THR A 7 -0.31 10.57 4.78
CA THR A 7 -0.02 9.16 4.49
C THR A 7 1.48 8.91 4.64
N GLU A 8 1.86 7.68 5.00
CA GLU A 8 3.29 7.31 5.12
C GLU A 8 3.95 7.11 3.75
N PHE A 9 3.14 6.84 2.74
CA PHE A 9 3.54 6.66 1.36
C PHE A 9 2.61 7.45 0.42
N ASP A 10 3.11 7.75 -0.77
CA ASP A 10 2.39 8.49 -1.80
C ASP A 10 2.05 7.61 -3.01
N ILE A 11 1.05 8.00 -3.79
CA ILE A 11 0.76 7.36 -5.09
C ILE A 11 2.00 7.51 -5.98
N GLY A 12 2.44 6.38 -6.56
CA GLY A 12 3.65 6.28 -7.37
C GLY A 12 4.90 5.92 -6.60
N ASP A 13 4.87 5.86 -5.25
CA ASP A 13 5.99 5.35 -4.47
C ASP A 13 6.27 3.88 -4.85
N LEU A 14 7.56 3.58 -5.04
CA LEU A 14 8.06 2.22 -5.17
C LEU A 14 8.20 1.61 -3.78
N VAL A 15 7.58 0.45 -3.57
CA VAL A 15 7.55 -0.24 -2.28
C VAL A 15 7.81 -1.72 -2.42
N ARG A 16 8.29 -2.32 -1.34
CA ARG A 16 8.34 -3.77 -1.14
C ARG A 16 7.25 -4.20 -0.15
N VAL A 17 6.52 -5.26 -0.49
CA VAL A 17 5.48 -5.88 0.35
C VAL A 17 6.10 -7.00 1.20
N ARG A 18 5.99 -6.88 2.52
CA ARG A 18 6.64 -7.78 3.51
C ARG A 18 5.96 -9.14 3.65
N LEU A 19 4.64 -9.18 3.45
CA LEU A 19 3.81 -10.37 3.69
C LEU A 19 4.01 -11.48 2.65
N LEU A 20 4.50 -11.14 1.46
CA LEU A 20 4.74 -12.12 0.42
C LEU A 20 6.06 -12.87 0.69
N PRO A 21 6.12 -14.20 0.53
CA PRO A 21 7.35 -14.97 0.68
C PRO A 21 8.49 -14.31 -0.10
N ARG A 22 9.69 -14.23 0.49
CA ARG A 22 10.87 -13.66 -0.17
C ARG A 22 11.07 -14.30 -1.55
N GLY A 23 10.94 -13.50 -2.61
CA GLY A 23 10.95 -13.94 -4.01
C GLY A 23 10.87 -12.74 -4.97
N LYS A 24 10.85 -13.00 -6.29
CA LYS A 24 10.97 -11.98 -7.36
C LYS A 24 9.80 -11.01 -7.53
N PHE A 25 8.66 -11.22 -6.86
CA PHE A 25 7.41 -10.49 -7.13
C PHE A 25 6.82 -9.86 -5.86
N ASN A 26 7.68 -9.31 -5.01
CA ASN A 26 7.27 -8.61 -3.78
C ASN A 26 7.51 -7.10 -3.84
N GLU A 27 7.83 -6.56 -5.01
CA GLU A 27 8.02 -5.12 -5.24
C GLU A 27 6.94 -4.61 -6.19
N GLY A 28 6.50 -3.37 -6.00
CA GLY A 28 5.45 -2.76 -6.81
C GLY A 28 5.30 -1.27 -6.53
N ILE A 29 4.37 -0.64 -7.25
CA ILE A 29 4.08 0.79 -7.10
C ILE A 29 2.75 0.98 -6.39
N ILE A 30 2.64 2.02 -5.57
CA ILE A 30 1.35 2.42 -5.00
C ILE A 30 0.50 3.02 -6.11
N ALA A 31 -0.56 2.32 -6.50
CA ALA A 31 -1.46 2.73 -7.57
C ALA A 31 -2.64 3.57 -7.04
N SER A 32 -3.07 3.33 -5.81
CA SER A 32 -4.15 4.08 -5.15
C SER A 32 -4.00 4.03 -3.64
N ILE A 33 -4.57 5.03 -2.96
CA ILE A 33 -4.64 5.09 -1.50
C ILE A 33 -6.08 5.42 -1.14
N ASN A 34 -6.72 4.56 -0.35
CA ASN A 34 -8.07 4.79 0.15
C ASN A 34 -8.04 4.76 1.68
N GLU A 35 -8.91 5.56 2.29
CA GLU A 35 -9.35 5.29 3.65
C GLU A 35 -10.47 4.29 3.57
N ASP A 36 -10.28 3.13 4.16
CA ASP A 36 -11.31 2.12 4.22
C ASP A 36 -11.82 1.97 5.65
N GLY A 37 -13.15 2.02 5.79
CA GLY A 37 -13.87 1.84 7.04
C GLY A 37 -14.47 0.45 7.19
N LEU A 38 -14.11 -0.49 6.31
CA LEU A 38 -14.67 -1.85 6.21
C LEU A 38 -14.29 -2.74 7.41
N GLY A 39 -14.88 -2.45 8.59
CA GLY A 39 -14.90 -3.35 9.75
C GLY A 39 -13.85 -3.09 10.82
N PHE A 40 -13.01 -2.07 10.66
CA PHE A 40 -12.11 -1.62 11.72
C PHE A 40 -12.82 -0.61 12.64
N ALA A 41 -12.44 -0.62 13.93
CA ALA A 41 -13.00 0.32 14.91
C ALA A 41 -12.70 1.79 14.56
N GLU A 42 -11.65 2.02 13.78
CA GLU A 42 -11.22 3.33 13.29
C GLU A 42 -10.88 3.24 11.79
N PRO A 43 -11.00 4.35 11.02
CA PRO A 43 -10.61 4.39 9.62
C PRO A 43 -9.13 4.01 9.47
N ILE A 44 -8.81 3.12 8.52
CA ILE A 44 -7.44 2.75 8.20
C ILE A 44 -7.07 3.16 6.78
N VAL A 45 -5.80 3.49 6.60
CA VAL A 45 -5.25 3.79 5.27
C VAL A 45 -4.84 2.50 4.59
N VAL A 46 -5.46 2.23 3.45
CA VAL A 46 -5.18 1.08 2.59
C VAL A 46 -4.48 1.56 1.34
N TYR A 47 -3.28 1.01 1.11
CA TYR A 47 -2.45 1.24 -0.05
C TYR A 47 -2.66 0.09 -1.03
N TYR A 48 -3.08 0.38 -2.26
CA TYR A 48 -3.24 -0.62 -3.30
C TYR A 48 -1.96 -0.67 -4.13
N VAL A 49 -1.18 -1.74 -3.96
CA VAL A 49 0.12 -1.93 -4.61
C VAL A 49 -0.04 -2.75 -5.88
N LEU A 50 0.37 -2.21 -7.02
CA LEU A 50 0.48 -2.92 -8.28
C LEU A 50 1.84 -3.65 -8.31
N LEU A 51 1.81 -4.98 -8.19
CA LEU A 51 3.02 -5.80 -8.16
C LEU A 51 3.71 -5.84 -9.52
N HIS A 52 5.02 -5.62 -9.51
CA HIS A 52 5.86 -5.83 -10.67
C HIS A 52 5.87 -7.32 -11.02
N GLY A 53 5.73 -7.62 -12.32
CA GLY A 53 5.83 -8.97 -12.86
C GLY A 53 4.50 -9.74 -12.95
N SER A 54 3.63 -9.67 -11.93
CA SER A 54 2.29 -10.30 -12.02
C SER A 54 1.22 -9.35 -12.57
N GLY A 55 1.37 -8.03 -12.36
CA GLY A 55 0.34 -7.05 -12.70
C GLY A 55 -0.89 -7.11 -11.77
N GLU A 56 -0.81 -7.92 -10.70
CA GLU A 56 -1.86 -8.00 -9.69
C GLU A 56 -1.81 -6.76 -8.78
N THR A 57 -2.99 -6.29 -8.38
CA THR A 57 -3.11 -5.22 -7.38
C THR A 57 -3.53 -5.84 -6.06
N ILE A 58 -2.75 -5.60 -5.01
CA ILE A 58 -3.04 -6.11 -3.66
C ILE A 58 -3.25 -4.95 -2.68
N PRO A 59 -4.22 -5.06 -1.76
CA PRO A 59 -4.36 -4.10 -0.67
C PRO A 59 -3.30 -4.37 0.40
N CYS A 60 -2.69 -3.31 0.93
CA CYS A 60 -1.72 -3.35 2.01
C CYS A 60 -1.96 -2.21 2.99
N ILE A 61 -1.55 -2.38 4.24
CA ILE A 61 -1.43 -1.28 5.23
C ILE A 61 0.04 -0.88 5.41
N ALA A 62 0.29 0.29 6.00
CA ALA A 62 1.64 0.85 6.10
C ALA A 62 2.66 -0.11 6.74
N GLY A 63 2.27 -0.85 7.79
CA GLY A 63 3.15 -1.81 8.47
C GLY A 63 3.61 -3.01 7.62
N GLU A 64 2.93 -3.26 6.50
CA GLU A 64 3.22 -4.34 5.55
C GLU A 64 4.15 -3.87 4.43
N LEU A 65 4.46 -2.58 4.36
CA LEU A 65 5.24 -1.97 3.29
C LEU A 65 6.63 -1.51 3.78
N GLU A 66 7.58 -1.52 2.86
CA GLU A 66 8.91 -0.96 3.03
C GLU A 66 9.24 -0.08 1.81
N LYS A 67 9.64 1.18 2.06
CA LYS A 67 10.08 2.08 1.00
C LYS A 67 11.47 1.66 0.51
N ILE A 68 11.68 1.64 -0.81
CA ILE A 68 12.94 1.24 -1.45
C ILE A 68 13.48 2.29 -2.42
#